data_AF-A0AA35SJP8-F1
#
_entry.id   AF-A0AA35SJP8-F1
#
_cell.length_a   1.000
_cell.length_b   1.000
_cell.length_c   1.000
_cell.angle_alpha   90.00
_cell.angle_beta   90.00
_cell.angle_gamma   90.00
#
_symmetry.space_group_name_H-M   'P 1'
#
loop_
_entity.id
_entity.type
_entity.pdbx_description
1 polymer ?
#
loop_
_entity_poly.entity_id
_entity_poly.type
_entity_poly.pdbx_seq_one_letter_code
_entity_poly.pdbx_strand_id
1 'polypeptide(L)'
;MLCGVLRQSCAFSLRRLSTETAASTEYRLAEVSKVGDFIKRCLVAAGATESGAATLASTLVHADVRGHFSHGLNRLEMYCNEVKSGQCDGRATPCVVKETYATALVDGRNGIGPVSQHIHKYRAQYFSSLSFFRLLVNFRWTWQLQKRKRQGVRGSLLQVCMEFEMAKACDKFQSCAGSNHYGIAAHYTLRAVEEGLIGISATNTSPLVVPTRAQQCVLGTNPISFAAPSKKDSFVLDMATSTAAIGKVEVQARKELPIPGGWGVDSTGNETRDPHRVLDGGGLMPLGGMEATGKSETNCIRIF
;
A
#
# COMPACT_ATOMS: atom_id res chain seq x y z
N MET A 1 -65.26 40.95 7.72
CA MET A 1 -64.53 42.21 7.50
C MET A 1 -63.10 42.04 7.98
N LEU A 2 -62.12 42.44 7.14
CA LEU A 2 -60.69 42.70 7.42
C LEU A 2 -59.84 41.49 7.87
N CYS A 3 -59.06 40.80 7.02
CA CYS A 3 -57.89 41.21 6.21
C CYS A 3 -56.67 41.63 7.06
N GLY A 4 -55.55 40.88 6.92
CA GLY A 4 -54.27 41.23 7.56
C GLY A 4 -53.20 40.13 7.48
N VAL A 5 -52.72 39.84 6.26
CA VAL A 5 -51.53 39.01 6.01
C VAL A 5 -50.28 39.79 6.41
N LEU A 6 -49.47 39.27 7.35
CA LEU A 6 -48.13 39.80 7.65
C LEU A 6 -47.07 38.72 7.39
N ARG A 7 -46.36 38.90 6.26
CA ARG A 7 -45.09 38.24 5.95
C ARG A 7 -44.02 38.81 6.88
N GLN A 8 -43.39 37.97 7.70
CA GLN A 8 -42.14 38.33 8.38
C GLN A 8 -40.95 37.91 7.51
N SER A 9 -40.35 38.91 6.87
CA SER A 9 -39.04 38.85 6.23
C SER A 9 -37.97 38.78 7.33
N CYS A 10 -37.25 37.66 7.42
CA CYS A 10 -36.11 37.53 8.32
C CYS A 10 -34.90 38.23 7.68
N ALA A 11 -34.69 39.50 8.04
CA ALA A 11 -33.48 40.25 7.69
C ALA A 11 -32.34 39.81 8.62
N PHE A 12 -31.54 38.84 8.18
CA PHE A 12 -30.35 38.40 8.91
C PHE A 12 -29.23 39.44 8.72
N SER A 13 -28.98 40.21 9.77
CA SER A 13 -27.94 41.25 9.84
C SER A 13 -26.55 40.65 9.60
N LEU A 14 -25.96 40.93 8.43
CA LEU A 14 -24.55 40.70 8.11
C LEU A 14 -23.65 41.56 9.00
N ARG A 15 -23.22 41.03 10.15
CA ARG A 15 -22.01 41.52 10.81
C ARG A 15 -20.80 41.01 10.03
N ARG A 16 -20.16 41.91 9.28
CA ARG A 16 -18.79 41.75 8.80
C ARG A 16 -17.90 41.49 10.01
N LEU A 17 -17.40 40.27 10.14
CA LEU A 17 -16.18 39.97 10.86
C LEU A 17 -15.10 39.77 9.79
N SER A 18 -14.35 40.84 9.56
CA SER A 18 -13.09 40.80 8.85
C SER A 18 -12.04 40.17 9.75
N THR A 19 -11.63 38.95 9.41
CA THR A 19 -10.31 38.40 9.77
C THR A 19 -9.81 37.62 8.57
N GLU A 20 -8.97 38.24 7.75
CA GLU A 20 -8.06 37.49 6.88
C GLU A 20 -7.16 36.62 7.76
N THR A 21 -7.07 35.32 7.45
CA THR A 21 -5.81 34.59 7.12
C THR A 21 -5.95 33.09 7.43
N ALA A 22 -6.28 32.31 6.41
CA ALA A 22 -5.66 31.03 6.06
C ALA A 22 -6.16 30.72 4.65
N ALA A 23 -5.27 30.48 3.68
CA ALA A 23 -5.67 30.09 2.34
C ALA A 23 -6.53 28.82 2.46
N SER A 24 -7.85 28.95 2.26
CA SER A 24 -8.75 27.81 2.23
C SER A 24 -8.36 26.99 1.00
N THR A 25 -7.69 25.86 1.20
CA THR A 25 -7.41 24.93 0.10
C THR A 25 -8.75 24.47 -0.45
N GLU A 26 -9.16 25.04 -1.58
CA GLU A 26 -10.40 24.68 -2.24
C GLU A 26 -10.26 23.26 -2.79
N TYR A 27 -10.91 22.30 -2.16
CA TYR A 27 -10.92 20.91 -2.62
C TYR A 27 -11.77 20.81 -3.88
N ARG A 28 -11.16 20.34 -4.98
CA ARG A 28 -11.88 20.04 -6.22
C ARG A 28 -12.19 18.56 -6.28
N LEU A 29 -13.45 18.23 -6.52
CA LEU A 29 -13.87 16.85 -6.77
C LEU A 29 -13.59 16.49 -8.23
N ALA A 30 -13.03 15.30 -8.43
CA ALA A 30 -12.79 14.73 -9.74
C ALA A 30 -13.47 13.36 -9.85
N GLU A 31 -14.01 13.07 -11.03
CA GLU A 31 -14.60 11.78 -11.32
C GLU A 31 -13.52 10.68 -11.30
N VAL A 32 -13.79 9.58 -10.59
CA VAL A 32 -12.83 8.49 -10.37
C VAL A 32 -12.31 7.89 -11.68
N SER A 33 -13.20 7.73 -12.68
CA SER A 33 -12.86 7.25 -14.02
C SER A 33 -11.82 8.15 -14.70
N LYS A 34 -12.05 9.47 -14.69
CA LYS A 34 -11.18 10.48 -15.30
C LYS A 34 -9.80 10.52 -14.64
N VAL A 35 -9.75 10.37 -13.31
CA VAL A 35 -8.48 10.28 -12.57
C VAL A 35 -7.71 9.02 -12.98
N GLY A 36 -8.39 7.88 -13.06
CA GLY A 36 -7.79 6.63 -13.54
C GLY A 36 -7.21 6.75 -14.94
N ASP A 37 -7.94 7.36 -15.88
CA ASP A 37 -7.47 7.53 -17.25
C ASP A 37 -6.34 8.57 -17.36
N PHE A 38 -6.35 9.60 -16.53
CA PHE A 38 -5.24 10.54 -16.41
C PHE A 38 -3.95 9.82 -15.96
N ILE A 39 -4.02 9.04 -14.89
CA ILE A 39 -2.88 8.26 -14.38
C ILE A 39 -2.33 7.33 -15.46
N LYS A 40 -3.21 6.58 -16.16
CA LYS A 40 -2.79 5.68 -17.25
C LYS A 40 -2.01 6.43 -18.33
N ARG A 41 -2.54 7.55 -18.83
CA ARG A 41 -1.88 8.35 -19.87
C ARG A 41 -0.50 8.86 -19.42
N CYS A 42 -0.37 9.32 -18.18
CA CYS A 42 0.91 9.76 -17.62
C CYS A 42 1.95 8.63 -17.58
N LEU A 43 1.54 7.43 -17.18
CA LEU A 43 2.44 6.26 -17.09
C LEU A 43 2.85 5.73 -18.46
N VAL A 44 1.91 5.67 -19.41
CA VAL A 44 2.22 5.30 -20.81
C VAL A 44 3.18 6.32 -21.42
N ALA A 45 2.95 7.61 -21.21
CA ALA A 45 3.85 8.67 -21.65
C ALA A 45 5.23 8.60 -20.96
N ALA A 46 5.31 8.06 -19.74
CA ALA A 46 6.58 7.80 -19.05
C ALA A 46 7.33 6.57 -19.60
N GLY A 47 6.67 5.70 -20.36
CA GLY A 47 7.29 4.53 -21.02
C GLY A 47 6.73 3.17 -20.59
N ALA A 48 5.74 3.13 -19.69
CA ALA A 48 5.12 1.89 -19.22
C ALA A 48 4.19 1.26 -20.27
N THR A 49 3.96 -0.04 -20.16
CA THR A 49 2.94 -0.75 -20.97
C THR A 49 1.53 -0.31 -20.58
N GLU A 50 0.57 -0.38 -21.52
CA GLU A 50 -0.83 -0.03 -21.22
C GLU A 50 -1.44 -0.90 -20.10
N SER A 51 -1.16 -2.21 -20.13
CA SER A 51 -1.61 -3.14 -19.09
C SER A 51 -0.99 -2.82 -17.72
N GLY A 52 0.31 -2.51 -17.69
CA GLY A 52 1.00 -2.11 -16.48
C GLY A 52 0.46 -0.79 -15.91
N ALA A 53 0.25 0.18 -16.78
CA ALA A 53 -0.32 1.49 -16.44
C ALA A 53 -1.76 1.36 -15.91
N ALA A 54 -2.59 0.51 -16.51
CA ALA A 54 -3.94 0.25 -16.03
C ALA A 54 -3.96 -0.40 -14.63
N THR A 55 -3.06 -1.35 -14.40
CA THR A 55 -2.93 -2.03 -13.09
C THR A 55 -2.53 -1.02 -12.02
N LEU A 56 -1.47 -0.24 -12.24
CA LEU A 56 -1.02 0.78 -11.29
C LEU A 56 -2.08 1.87 -11.08
N ALA A 57 -2.74 2.33 -12.14
CA ALA A 57 -3.82 3.30 -12.03
C ALA A 57 -4.95 2.80 -11.12
N SER A 58 -5.34 1.52 -11.24
CA SER A 58 -6.36 0.94 -10.38
C SER A 58 -5.95 0.94 -8.91
N THR A 59 -4.68 0.64 -8.60
CA THR A 59 -4.16 0.63 -7.23
C THR A 59 -4.09 2.03 -6.63
N LEU A 60 -3.62 3.03 -7.39
CA LEU A 60 -3.55 4.41 -6.91
C LEU A 60 -4.94 5.01 -6.67
N VAL A 61 -5.87 4.79 -7.60
CA VAL A 61 -7.27 5.22 -7.43
C VAL A 61 -7.91 4.53 -6.23
N HIS A 62 -7.63 3.23 -6.04
CA HIS A 62 -8.16 2.47 -4.91
C HIS A 62 -7.71 3.06 -3.56
N ALA A 63 -6.46 3.53 -3.48
CA ALA A 63 -5.95 4.22 -2.31
C ALA A 63 -6.67 5.56 -2.05
N ASP A 64 -6.87 6.38 -3.09
CA ASP A 64 -7.53 7.69 -2.95
C ASP A 64 -9.00 7.57 -2.53
N VAL A 65 -9.76 6.65 -3.14
CA VAL A 65 -11.18 6.43 -2.80
C VAL A 65 -11.36 5.98 -1.34
N ARG A 66 -10.33 5.37 -0.74
CA ARG A 66 -10.32 4.93 0.67
C ARG A 66 -9.68 5.95 1.61
N GLY A 67 -9.32 7.13 1.10
CA GLY A 67 -8.68 8.18 1.89
C GLY A 67 -7.26 7.83 2.35
N HIS A 68 -6.55 7.00 1.58
CA HIS A 68 -5.11 6.71 1.72
C HIS A 68 -4.29 7.54 0.72
N PHE A 69 -4.45 8.85 0.77
CA PHE A 69 -3.84 9.79 -0.18
C PHE A 69 -2.30 9.70 -0.26
N SER A 70 -1.63 9.18 0.79
CA SER A 70 -0.17 8.95 0.77
C SER A 70 0.28 7.84 -0.19
N HIS A 71 -0.64 7.00 -0.66
CA HIS A 71 -0.38 5.89 -1.60
C HIS A 71 -1.24 5.97 -2.86
N GLY A 72 -1.97 7.08 -3.07
CA GLY A 72 -2.78 7.32 -4.26
C GLY A 72 -2.11 8.29 -5.24
N LEU A 73 -2.87 9.24 -5.80
CA LEU A 73 -2.40 10.13 -6.87
C LEU A 73 -1.14 10.93 -6.50
N ASN A 74 -0.92 11.24 -5.22
CA ASN A 74 0.30 11.91 -4.73
C ASN A 74 1.60 11.14 -5.04
N ARG A 75 1.53 9.84 -5.37
CA ARG A 75 2.68 9.03 -5.78
C ARG A 75 2.89 8.97 -7.28
N LEU A 76 1.98 9.52 -8.10
CA LEU A 76 2.07 9.44 -9.56
C LEU A 76 3.38 9.99 -10.11
N GLU A 77 3.83 11.14 -9.61
CA GLU A 77 5.06 11.79 -10.05
C GLU A 77 6.30 10.88 -9.82
N MET A 78 6.40 10.26 -8.64
CA MET A 78 7.44 9.30 -8.31
C MET A 78 7.47 8.15 -9.32
N TYR A 79 6.33 7.48 -9.54
CA TYR A 79 6.25 6.39 -10.52
C TYR A 79 6.64 6.81 -11.93
N CYS A 80 6.17 7.97 -12.40
CA CYS A 80 6.55 8.48 -13.71
C CYS A 80 8.06 8.76 -13.80
N ASN A 81 8.67 9.30 -12.76
CA ASN A 81 10.10 9.60 -12.72
C ASN A 81 10.96 8.33 -12.62
N GLU A 82 10.54 7.33 -11.84
CA GLU A 82 11.22 6.03 -11.74
C GLU A 82 11.21 5.28 -13.07
N VAL A 83 10.08 5.30 -13.79
CA VAL A 83 9.98 4.68 -15.13
C VAL A 83 10.85 5.45 -16.14
N LYS A 84 10.81 6.79 -16.13
CA LYS A 84 11.61 7.61 -17.05
C LYS A 84 13.11 7.49 -16.82
N SER A 85 13.54 7.40 -15.55
CA SER A 85 14.95 7.28 -15.17
C SER A 85 15.50 5.85 -15.31
N GLY A 86 14.63 4.87 -15.57
CA GLY A 86 15.01 3.46 -15.67
C GLY A 86 15.24 2.78 -14.31
N GLN A 87 14.95 3.46 -13.20
CA GLN A 87 14.95 2.85 -11.87
C GLN A 87 13.88 1.75 -11.77
N CYS A 88 12.74 1.95 -12.42
CA CYS A 88 11.69 0.95 -12.59
C CYS A 88 11.52 0.62 -14.08
N ASP A 89 11.54 -0.66 -14.45
CA ASP A 89 11.23 -1.08 -15.82
C ASP A 89 9.70 -1.12 -16.01
N GLY A 90 9.15 -0.09 -16.65
CA GLY A 90 7.72 0.01 -16.96
C GLY A 90 7.21 -1.03 -17.97
N ARG A 91 8.11 -1.80 -18.60
CA ARG A 91 7.80 -2.86 -19.58
C ARG A 91 8.17 -4.25 -19.08
N ALA A 92 8.74 -4.36 -17.87
CA ALA A 92 9.03 -5.64 -17.26
C ALA A 92 7.78 -6.51 -17.18
N THR A 93 7.93 -7.76 -17.62
CA THR A 93 6.91 -8.79 -17.45
C THR A 93 7.37 -9.72 -16.33
N PRO A 94 6.67 -9.70 -15.18
CA PRO A 94 6.96 -10.56 -14.04
C PRO A 94 6.95 -12.05 -14.41
N CYS A 95 7.78 -12.86 -13.74
CA CYS A 95 7.98 -14.26 -14.07
C CYS A 95 7.87 -15.17 -12.84
N VAL A 96 7.16 -16.29 -12.96
CA VAL A 96 7.14 -17.33 -11.93
C VAL A 96 8.43 -18.14 -12.02
N VAL A 97 9.27 -18.05 -10.99
CA VAL A 97 10.55 -18.75 -10.90
C VAL A 97 10.36 -20.19 -10.43
N LYS A 98 9.44 -20.38 -9.48
CA LYS A 98 9.15 -21.68 -8.89
C LYS A 98 7.70 -21.73 -8.44
N GLU A 99 7.01 -22.82 -8.75
CA GLU A 99 5.63 -23.04 -8.32
C GLU A 99 5.50 -24.43 -7.71
N THR A 100 4.72 -24.54 -6.65
CA THR A 100 4.23 -25.78 -6.07
C THR A 100 2.70 -25.71 -6.00
N TYR A 101 2.04 -26.75 -5.49
CA TYR A 101 0.59 -26.74 -5.34
C TYR A 101 0.08 -25.57 -4.46
N ALA A 102 0.85 -25.19 -3.45
CA ALA A 102 0.46 -24.21 -2.44
C ALA A 102 1.38 -22.97 -2.38
N THR A 103 2.39 -22.86 -3.25
CA THR A 103 3.31 -21.71 -3.23
C THR A 103 3.78 -21.29 -4.61
N ALA A 104 4.01 -19.99 -4.82
CA ALA A 104 4.64 -19.44 -6.00
C ALA A 104 5.71 -18.41 -5.62
N LEU A 105 6.89 -18.52 -6.23
CA LEU A 105 7.95 -17.53 -6.18
C LEU A 105 7.96 -16.75 -7.50
N VAL A 106 7.77 -15.44 -7.40
CA VAL A 106 7.69 -14.50 -8.50
C VAL A 106 8.91 -13.59 -8.50
N ASP A 107 9.56 -13.48 -9.64
CA ASP A 107 10.54 -12.43 -9.93
C ASP A 107 9.84 -11.27 -10.66
N GLY A 108 9.83 -10.10 -10.02
CA GLY A 108 9.25 -8.87 -10.53
C GLY A 108 10.05 -8.24 -11.67
N ARG A 109 11.30 -8.66 -11.89
CA ARG A 109 12.21 -8.18 -12.95
C ARG A 109 12.36 -6.66 -12.99
N ASN A 110 12.51 -6.06 -11.81
CA ASN A 110 12.54 -4.63 -11.60
C ASN A 110 11.31 -3.88 -12.14
N GLY A 111 10.16 -4.56 -12.22
CA GLY A 111 8.92 -4.02 -12.75
C GLY A 111 8.13 -3.19 -11.75
N ILE A 112 7.02 -2.63 -12.24
CA ILE A 112 6.04 -1.88 -11.44
C ILE A 112 5.43 -2.82 -10.39
N GLY A 113 5.49 -2.43 -9.11
CA GLY A 113 5.08 -3.24 -7.97
C GLY A 113 3.70 -3.92 -8.14
N PRO A 114 2.60 -3.16 -8.32
CA PRO A 114 1.29 -3.77 -8.55
C PRO A 114 1.23 -4.74 -9.72
N VAL A 115 2.01 -4.57 -10.78
CA VAL A 115 2.00 -5.51 -11.92
C VAL A 115 2.57 -6.86 -11.50
N SER A 116 3.63 -6.86 -10.69
CA SER A 116 4.27 -8.08 -10.18
C SER A 116 3.36 -8.91 -9.28
N GLN A 117 2.49 -8.26 -8.51
CA GLN A 117 1.59 -8.97 -7.59
C GLN A 117 0.39 -9.62 -8.29
N HIS A 118 -0.04 -9.09 -9.44
CA HIS A 118 -1.26 -9.54 -10.12
C HIS A 118 -1.09 -10.74 -11.09
N ILE A 119 0.04 -11.46 -11.06
CA ILE A 119 0.30 -12.58 -11.99
C ILE A 119 -0.80 -13.66 -11.95
N HIS A 120 -1.30 -14.02 -10.76
CA HIS A 120 -2.17 -15.19 -10.62
C HIS A 120 -3.61 -14.95 -11.10
N LYS A 121 -4.08 -13.69 -11.22
CA LYS A 121 -5.40 -13.41 -11.81
C LYS A 121 -5.49 -13.86 -13.27
N TYR A 122 -4.37 -13.87 -13.99
CA TYR A 122 -4.30 -14.32 -15.38
C TYR A 122 -4.25 -15.84 -15.55
N ARG A 123 -4.03 -16.61 -14.46
CA ARG A 123 -3.97 -18.09 -14.51
C ARG A 123 -5.11 -18.80 -13.79
N ALA A 124 -5.80 -18.16 -12.84
CA ALA A 124 -7.01 -18.72 -12.25
C ALA A 124 -8.12 -18.96 -13.29
N GLN A 125 -8.13 -18.22 -14.41
CA GLN A 125 -9.05 -18.42 -15.54
C GLN A 125 -8.82 -19.74 -16.31
N TYR A 126 -7.69 -20.43 -16.16
CA TYR A 126 -7.42 -21.68 -16.90
C TYR A 126 -7.93 -22.95 -16.19
N PHE A 127 -8.46 -22.85 -14.97
CA PHE A 127 -9.01 -24.01 -14.23
C PHE A 127 -10.54 -24.16 -14.35
N SER A 128 -11.21 -23.32 -15.14
CA SER A 128 -12.68 -23.37 -15.31
C SER A 128 -13.17 -24.31 -16.42
N SER A 129 -12.31 -25.10 -17.06
CA SER A 129 -12.75 -26.09 -18.06
C SER A 129 -12.39 -27.52 -17.65
N LEU A 130 -13.42 -28.28 -17.28
CA LEU A 130 -13.58 -29.73 -17.41
C LEU A 130 -12.30 -30.58 -17.29
N SER A 131 -12.05 -31.21 -16.14
CA SER A 131 -11.46 -32.58 -16.03
C SER A 131 -11.22 -33.08 -14.59
N PHE A 132 -11.39 -32.27 -13.55
CA PHE A 132 -10.92 -32.63 -12.20
C PHE A 132 -11.76 -33.66 -11.41
N PHE A 133 -12.89 -34.13 -11.95
CA PHE A 133 -13.81 -34.99 -11.20
C PHE A 133 -13.50 -36.50 -11.24
N ARG A 134 -12.35 -36.93 -11.81
CA ARG A 134 -12.10 -38.38 -12.07
C ARG A 134 -10.84 -38.98 -11.48
N LEU A 135 -10.16 -38.32 -10.53
CA LEU A 135 -8.92 -38.82 -9.95
C LEU A 135 -8.90 -38.84 -8.40
N LEU A 136 -10.00 -39.30 -7.79
CA LEU A 136 -10.08 -39.53 -6.34
C LEU A 136 -10.56 -40.95 -6.01
N VAL A 137 -9.87 -41.97 -6.51
CA VAL A 137 -9.83 -43.28 -5.84
C VAL A 137 -8.45 -43.90 -6.07
N ASN A 138 -7.78 -44.26 -4.98
CA ASN A 138 -6.47 -44.92 -4.90
C ASN A 138 -5.24 -44.03 -5.07
N PHE A 139 -4.63 -43.54 -3.98
CA PHE A 139 -3.17 -43.53 -3.90
C PHE A 139 -2.68 -43.68 -2.44
N ARG A 140 -1.95 -44.79 -2.24
CA ARG A 140 -1.24 -45.22 -1.03
C ARG A 140 -0.03 -44.32 -0.76
N TRP A 141 0.28 -44.12 0.51
CA TRP A 141 1.46 -43.42 1.01
C TRP A 141 2.74 -44.23 0.78
N THR A 142 3.79 -43.58 0.25
CA THR A 142 5.19 -43.95 0.51
C THR A 142 6.05 -42.70 0.68
N TRP A 143 6.82 -42.69 1.77
CA TRP A 143 7.80 -41.67 2.14
C TRP A 143 9.09 -41.85 1.33
N GLN A 144 9.63 -40.76 0.75
CA GLN A 144 11.04 -40.70 0.36
C GLN A 144 11.69 -39.40 0.86
N LEU A 145 12.61 -39.58 1.81
CA LEU A 145 13.57 -38.59 2.29
C LEU A 145 14.64 -38.35 1.23
N GLN A 146 14.80 -37.12 0.78
CA GLN A 146 15.98 -36.70 -0.01
C GLN A 146 16.64 -35.47 0.62
N LYS A 147 17.79 -35.70 1.27
CA LYS A 147 18.75 -34.68 1.71
C LYS A 147 19.50 -34.09 0.50
N ARG A 148 19.71 -32.76 0.45
CA ARG A 148 20.94 -32.08 -0.02
C ARG A 148 20.85 -30.56 0.20
N LYS A 149 21.68 -30.02 1.11
CA LYS A 149 22.95 -29.27 0.90
C LYS A 149 22.74 -27.79 0.56
N ARG A 150 22.98 -26.94 1.58
CA ARG A 150 23.17 -25.49 1.50
C ARG A 150 24.45 -25.17 0.71
N GLN A 151 24.37 -24.21 -0.18
CA GLN A 151 25.52 -23.40 -0.61
C GLN A 151 25.14 -21.92 -0.52
N GLY A 152 26.05 -21.14 0.05
CA GLY A 152 25.85 -19.72 0.33
C GLY A 152 26.05 -18.84 -0.90
N VAL A 153 25.39 -17.69 -0.88
CA VAL A 153 25.71 -16.53 -1.71
C VAL A 153 25.59 -15.28 -0.84
N ARG A 154 26.60 -14.41 -0.94
CA ARG A 154 26.74 -13.12 -0.26
C ARG A 154 25.72 -12.10 -0.76
N GLY A 155 25.39 -11.16 0.13
CA GLY A 155 24.25 -10.26 0.02
C GLY A 155 24.29 -9.28 -1.15
N SER A 156 23.11 -9.11 -1.73
CA SER A 156 22.58 -7.86 -2.29
C SER A 156 21.20 -7.67 -1.64
N LEU A 157 20.87 -6.43 -1.29
CA LEU A 157 19.62 -6.07 -0.60
C LEU A 157 18.41 -6.39 -1.49
N LEU A 158 17.83 -7.58 -1.28
CA LEU A 158 16.60 -8.03 -1.89
C LEU A 158 15.42 -7.40 -1.16
N GLN A 159 14.62 -6.63 -1.89
CA GLN A 159 13.25 -6.35 -1.51
C GLN A 159 12.45 -7.66 -1.65
N VAL A 160 11.97 -8.19 -0.53
CA VAL A 160 11.19 -9.43 -0.42
C VAL A 160 9.76 -9.03 -0.03
N CYS A 161 8.86 -8.97 -1.02
CA CYS A 161 7.43 -8.94 -0.75
C CYS A 161 6.97 -10.34 -0.34
N MET A 162 6.29 -10.45 0.80
CA MET A 162 5.67 -11.69 1.28
C MET A 162 4.15 -11.52 1.19
N GLU A 163 3.51 -12.11 0.20
CA GLU A 163 2.06 -12.06 0.02
C GLU A 163 1.40 -13.40 0.36
N PHE A 164 0.25 -13.34 1.00
CA PHE A 164 -0.54 -14.48 1.43
C PHE A 164 -1.92 -14.39 0.77
N GLU A 165 -2.11 -15.11 -0.34
CA GLU A 165 -3.40 -15.18 -1.04
C GLU A 165 -4.04 -16.56 -0.77
N MET A 166 -5.07 -16.66 0.07
CA MET A 166 -5.72 -17.95 0.38
C MET A 166 -6.99 -18.12 -0.45
N ALA A 167 -6.89 -18.66 -1.67
CA ALA A 167 -8.03 -18.85 -2.58
C ALA A 167 -8.74 -20.20 -2.44
N LYS A 168 -10.08 -20.21 -2.53
CA LYS A 168 -10.99 -21.36 -2.35
C LYS A 168 -10.97 -22.41 -3.46
N ALA A 169 -9.92 -22.44 -4.25
CA ALA A 169 -9.53 -23.61 -5.05
C ALA A 169 -8.01 -23.85 -5.07
N CYS A 170 -7.24 -23.01 -4.37
CA CYS A 170 -5.78 -23.01 -4.30
C CYS A 170 -5.35 -22.17 -3.07
N ASP A 171 -5.06 -22.83 -1.94
CA ASP A 171 -4.36 -22.26 -0.78
C ASP A 171 -2.92 -21.85 -1.20
N LYS A 172 -2.74 -20.76 -1.95
CA LYS A 172 -1.46 -20.43 -2.61
C LYS A 172 -0.75 -19.20 -2.05
N PHE A 173 0.34 -19.42 -1.33
CA PHE A 173 1.26 -18.37 -0.89
C PHE A 173 2.11 -17.83 -2.05
N GLN A 174 2.14 -16.52 -2.27
CA GLN A 174 2.97 -15.87 -3.28
C GLN A 174 4.07 -15.04 -2.62
N SER A 175 5.32 -15.32 -2.95
CA SER A 175 6.41 -14.37 -2.64
C SER A 175 6.86 -13.70 -3.92
N CYS A 176 6.95 -12.38 -3.91
CA CYS A 176 7.47 -11.59 -5.02
C CYS A 176 8.76 -10.90 -4.61
N ALA A 177 9.81 -11.02 -5.41
CA ALA A 177 11.09 -10.36 -5.20
C ALA A 177 11.50 -9.56 -6.44
N GLY A 178 12.30 -8.51 -6.25
CA GLY A 178 12.80 -7.71 -7.37
C GLY A 178 11.70 -6.90 -8.06
N SER A 179 10.73 -6.38 -7.31
CA SER A 179 9.72 -5.43 -7.78
C SER A 179 9.90 -4.07 -7.11
N ASN A 180 9.29 -3.03 -7.69
CA ASN A 180 9.30 -1.67 -7.15
C ASN A 180 8.16 -1.43 -6.15
N HIS A 181 7.97 -0.17 -5.74
CA HIS A 181 6.95 0.23 -4.77
C HIS A 181 5.57 -0.40 -5.08
N TYR A 182 5.08 -1.20 -4.13
CA TYR A 182 3.89 -2.05 -4.28
C TYR A 182 2.54 -1.35 -4.01
N GLY A 183 2.52 -0.08 -3.59
CA GLY A 183 1.27 0.67 -3.37
C GLY A 183 0.60 0.40 -2.02
N ILE A 184 -0.73 0.37 -1.98
CA ILE A 184 -1.52 0.11 -0.76
C ILE A 184 -1.73 -1.39 -0.55
N ALA A 185 -1.35 -1.96 0.61
CA ALA A 185 -1.51 -3.39 0.86
C ALA A 185 -2.97 -3.85 0.89
N ALA A 186 -3.90 -3.01 1.38
CA ALA A 186 -5.34 -3.31 1.34
C ALA A 186 -5.85 -3.64 -0.07
N HIS A 187 -5.21 -3.15 -1.15
CA HIS A 187 -5.63 -3.48 -2.52
C HIS A 187 -5.57 -4.98 -2.80
N TYR A 188 -4.55 -5.67 -2.30
CA TYR A 188 -4.37 -7.10 -2.55
C TYR A 188 -5.31 -7.93 -1.69
N THR A 189 -5.41 -7.61 -0.39
CA THR A 189 -6.27 -8.36 0.54
C THR A 189 -7.75 -8.18 0.24
N LEU A 190 -8.18 -6.99 -0.22
CA LEU A 190 -9.55 -6.76 -0.64
C LEU A 190 -9.95 -7.54 -1.90
N ARG A 191 -9.00 -7.79 -2.81
CA ARG A 191 -9.26 -8.65 -3.97
C ARG A 191 -9.48 -10.10 -3.56
N ALA A 192 -8.79 -10.57 -2.52
CA ALA A 192 -9.09 -11.87 -1.93
C ALA A 192 -10.53 -11.87 -1.36
N VAL A 193 -10.93 -10.81 -0.64
CA VAL A 193 -12.29 -10.68 -0.10
C VAL A 193 -13.38 -10.67 -1.17
N GLU A 194 -13.15 -10.02 -2.33
CA GLU A 194 -14.07 -10.03 -3.48
C GLU A 194 -14.37 -11.45 -3.98
N GLU A 195 -13.40 -12.36 -3.84
CA GLU A 195 -13.52 -13.79 -4.20
C GLU A 195 -13.99 -14.65 -3.01
N GLY A 196 -14.41 -14.05 -1.90
CA GLY A 196 -14.89 -14.74 -0.70
C GLY A 196 -13.78 -15.40 0.13
N LEU A 197 -12.58 -14.80 0.12
CA LEU A 197 -11.36 -15.35 0.71
C LEU A 197 -10.77 -14.46 1.81
N ILE A 198 -10.02 -15.09 2.71
CA ILE A 198 -9.13 -14.36 3.63
C ILE A 198 -7.87 -13.96 2.86
N GLY A 199 -7.48 -12.69 2.94
CA GLY A 199 -6.27 -12.16 2.32
C GLY A 199 -5.29 -11.65 3.37
N ILE A 200 -4.01 -11.93 3.20
CA ILE A 200 -2.93 -11.33 3.98
C ILE A 200 -1.87 -10.79 3.01
N SER A 201 -1.34 -9.60 3.24
CA SER A 201 -0.30 -9.02 2.37
C SER A 201 0.71 -8.29 3.21
N ALA A 202 1.99 -8.51 2.94
CA ALA A 202 3.08 -7.79 3.57
C ALA A 202 4.18 -7.45 2.55
N THR A 203 4.87 -6.35 2.80
CA THR A 203 6.06 -5.99 2.03
C THR A 203 7.15 -5.48 2.96
N ASN A 204 8.37 -5.40 2.45
CA ASN A 204 9.42 -4.62 3.07
C ASN A 204 9.75 -3.39 2.22
N THR A 205 10.31 -2.36 2.86
CA THR A 205 10.75 -1.13 2.19
C THR A 205 12.22 -0.82 2.51
N SER A 206 12.77 0.21 1.86
CA SER A 206 14.06 0.79 2.24
C SER A 206 14.09 1.18 3.73
N PRO A 207 15.28 1.18 4.37
CA PRO A 207 15.43 1.53 5.78
C PRO A 207 14.95 2.97 6.05
N LEU A 208 13.88 3.08 6.82
CA LEU A 208 13.23 4.34 7.19
C LEU A 208 12.83 4.39 8.67
N VAL A 209 12.92 3.26 9.38
CA VAL A 209 12.50 3.09 10.78
C VAL A 209 13.72 2.81 11.63
N VAL A 210 13.85 3.58 12.71
CA VAL A 210 14.88 3.43 13.75
C VAL A 210 14.35 2.47 14.81
N PRO A 211 14.92 1.25 14.97
CA PRO A 211 14.48 0.34 16.02
C PRO A 211 14.53 0.96 17.41
N THR A 212 13.69 0.48 18.33
CA THR A 212 13.69 0.97 19.72
C THR A 212 15.09 0.84 20.33
N ARG A 213 15.62 1.94 20.90
CA ARG A 213 16.98 2.05 21.46
C ARG A 213 18.12 2.04 20.41
N ALA A 214 17.82 2.25 19.14
CA ALA A 214 18.82 2.48 18.09
C ALA A 214 18.88 3.98 17.70
N GLN A 215 19.89 4.34 16.91
CA GLN A 215 20.06 5.69 16.35
C GLN A 215 20.00 5.71 14.81
N GLN A 216 20.02 4.54 14.18
CA GLN A 216 20.09 4.41 12.72
C GLN A 216 18.86 3.69 12.18
N CYS A 217 18.44 4.09 10.97
CA CYS A 217 17.40 3.41 10.22
C CYS A 217 17.88 2.03 9.77
N VAL A 218 17.19 0.98 10.23
CA VAL A 218 17.50 -0.42 9.88
C VAL A 218 16.29 -1.13 9.26
N LEU A 219 15.08 -0.73 9.66
CA LEU A 219 13.85 -1.37 9.23
C LEU A 219 13.11 -0.50 8.22
N GLY A 220 12.34 -1.10 7.32
CA GLY A 220 11.37 -0.39 6.52
C GLY A 220 10.07 -0.12 7.29
N THR A 221 9.13 0.59 6.67
CA THR A 221 7.77 0.76 7.22
C THR A 221 6.96 -0.54 7.21
N ASN A 222 7.46 -1.54 6.47
CA ASN A 222 7.06 -2.95 6.42
C ASN A 222 5.57 -3.23 6.73
N PRO A 223 4.65 -2.68 5.92
CA PRO A 223 3.23 -2.77 6.20
C PRO A 223 2.71 -4.20 6.13
N ILE A 224 1.66 -4.45 6.92
CA ILE A 224 0.91 -5.69 6.99
C ILE A 224 -0.57 -5.36 6.81
N SER A 225 -1.21 -6.07 5.89
CA SER A 225 -2.65 -6.04 5.68
C SER A 225 -3.25 -7.41 5.91
N PHE A 226 -4.43 -7.45 6.51
CA PHE A 226 -5.24 -8.63 6.72
C PHE A 226 -6.68 -8.28 6.34
N ALA A 227 -7.35 -9.13 5.58
CA ALA A 227 -8.77 -8.98 5.30
C ALA A 227 -9.49 -10.32 5.41
N ALA A 228 -10.70 -10.30 6.00
CA ALA A 228 -11.53 -11.47 6.13
C ALA A 228 -12.97 -11.17 5.70
N PRO A 229 -13.57 -11.99 4.83
CA PRO A 229 -14.91 -11.78 4.31
C PRO A 229 -15.95 -12.11 5.38
N SER A 230 -17.05 -11.36 5.39
CA SER A 230 -18.20 -11.58 6.27
C SER A 230 -19.50 -11.51 5.47
N LYS A 231 -20.61 -11.93 6.08
CA LYS A 231 -21.95 -11.85 5.45
C LYS A 231 -22.48 -10.42 5.30
N LYS A 232 -21.98 -9.48 6.10
CA LYS A 232 -22.36 -8.06 6.08
C LYS A 232 -21.16 -7.23 5.64
N ASP A 233 -20.32 -6.89 6.62
CA ASP A 233 -19.14 -6.06 6.43
C ASP A 233 -17.89 -6.91 6.65
N SER A 234 -17.06 -7.00 5.60
CA SER A 234 -15.77 -7.68 5.67
C SER A 234 -14.82 -6.90 6.56
N PHE A 235 -14.03 -7.59 7.36
CA PHE A 235 -13.00 -6.98 8.19
C PHE A 235 -11.76 -6.70 7.36
N VAL A 236 -11.20 -5.49 7.44
CA VAL A 236 -9.91 -5.15 6.80
C VAL A 236 -9.03 -4.36 7.74
N LEU A 237 -7.85 -4.90 8.06
CA LEU A 237 -6.76 -4.21 8.71
C LEU A 237 -5.70 -3.88 7.65
N ASP A 238 -5.28 -2.62 7.57
CA ASP A 238 -4.12 -2.21 6.77
C ASP A 238 -3.27 -1.23 7.60
N MET A 239 -2.04 -1.63 7.93
CA MET A 239 -1.18 -0.86 8.81
C MET A 239 0.30 -0.94 8.45
N ALA A 240 1.02 0.17 8.63
CA ALA A 240 2.46 0.15 8.69
C ALA A 240 2.95 -0.35 10.06
N THR A 241 4.14 -0.94 10.12
CA THR A 241 4.80 -1.30 11.40
C THR A 241 5.56 -0.12 12.02
N SER A 242 5.44 1.08 11.43
CA SER A 242 5.89 2.36 11.99
C SER A 242 4.72 3.15 12.58
N THR A 243 4.98 4.11 13.47
CA THR A 243 3.95 4.96 14.09
C THR A 243 3.22 5.85 13.08
N ALA A 244 3.95 6.29 12.05
CA ALA A 244 3.45 7.07 10.93
C ALA A 244 4.02 6.56 9.59
N ALA A 245 3.26 6.74 8.51
CA ALA A 245 3.75 6.49 7.16
C ALA A 245 4.65 7.65 6.72
N ILE A 246 5.76 7.37 6.04
CA ILE A 246 6.72 8.40 5.59
C ILE A 246 6.05 9.50 4.76
N GLY A 247 5.09 9.14 3.91
CA GLY A 247 4.32 10.10 3.11
C GLY A 247 3.52 11.11 3.95
N LYS A 248 3.14 10.79 5.19
CA LYS A 248 2.50 11.76 6.10
C LYS A 248 3.53 12.78 6.62
N VAL A 249 4.75 12.36 6.90
CA VAL A 249 5.86 13.26 7.28
C VAL A 249 6.22 14.16 6.12
N GLU A 250 6.35 13.62 4.90
CA GLU A 250 6.60 14.40 3.67
C GLU A 250 5.53 15.47 3.43
N VAL A 251 4.25 15.13 3.65
CA VAL A 251 3.15 16.10 3.52
C VAL A 251 3.24 17.21 4.56
N GLN A 252 3.63 16.91 5.80
CA GLN A 252 3.82 17.94 6.83
C GLN A 252 5.04 18.82 6.56
N ALA A 253 6.14 18.24 6.04
CA ALA A 253 7.31 19.00 5.59
C ALA A 253 6.94 20.01 4.49
N ARG A 254 6.18 19.57 3.47
CA ARG A 254 5.71 20.44 2.37
C ARG A 254 4.77 21.55 2.85
N LYS A 255 4.05 21.33 3.95
CA LYS A 255 3.16 22.31 4.56
C LYS A 255 3.86 23.19 5.60
N GLU A 256 5.13 22.93 5.89
CA GLU A 256 5.90 23.58 6.96
C GLU A 256 5.19 23.47 8.33
N LEU A 257 4.52 22.34 8.57
CA LEU A 257 3.79 22.06 9.80
C LEU A 257 4.51 21.01 10.66
N PRO A 258 4.45 21.13 12.00
CA PRO A 258 5.05 20.13 12.88
C PRO A 258 4.31 18.79 12.81
N ILE A 259 5.05 17.70 13.00
CA ILE A 259 4.46 16.37 13.18
C ILE A 259 4.02 16.16 14.64
N PRO A 260 3.02 15.28 14.88
CA PRO A 260 2.71 14.81 16.23
C PRO A 260 3.92 14.15 16.90
N GLY A 261 3.97 14.20 18.23
CA GLY A 261 4.97 13.45 18.99
C GLY A 261 4.86 11.94 18.74
N GLY A 262 6.00 11.25 18.81
CA GLY A 262 6.13 9.80 18.61
C GLY A 262 6.20 9.35 17.15
N TRP A 263 6.20 10.28 16.18
CA TRP A 263 6.28 9.93 14.76
C TRP A 263 7.71 9.62 14.29
N GLY A 264 8.70 10.33 14.82
CA GLY A 264 10.08 10.18 14.37
C GLY A 264 11.12 10.76 15.31
N VAL A 265 12.37 10.44 14.99
CA VAL A 265 13.58 10.88 15.67
C VAL A 265 14.48 11.66 14.70
N ASP A 266 15.32 12.51 15.24
CA ASP A 266 16.41 13.16 14.50
C ASP A 266 17.64 12.23 14.34
N SER A 267 18.70 12.74 13.72
CA SER A 267 19.96 12.01 13.47
C SER A 267 20.71 11.58 14.74
N THR A 268 20.34 12.10 15.91
CA THR A 268 20.90 11.70 17.20
C THR A 268 20.07 10.63 17.92
N GLY A 269 18.90 10.28 17.35
CA GLY A 269 17.95 9.34 17.93
C GLY A 269 16.99 9.97 18.94
N ASN A 270 16.96 11.30 19.06
CA ASN A 270 16.03 12.02 19.93
C ASN A 270 14.71 12.29 19.22
N GLU A 271 13.58 12.17 19.94
CA GLU A 271 12.26 12.46 19.38
C GLU A 271 12.19 13.91 18.87
N THR A 272 11.63 14.09 17.69
CA THR A 272 11.47 15.40 17.07
C THR A 272 10.05 15.58 16.52
N ARG A 273 9.58 16.82 16.56
CA ARG A 273 8.33 17.26 15.92
C ARG A 273 8.57 18.03 14.62
N ASP A 274 9.84 18.20 14.25
CA ASP A 274 10.24 18.80 12.99
C ASP A 274 10.32 17.71 11.90
N PRO A 275 9.47 17.76 10.87
CA PRO A 275 9.49 16.76 9.80
C PRO A 275 10.79 16.77 9.00
N HIS A 276 11.50 17.91 8.89
CA HIS A 276 12.75 17.97 8.12
C HIS A 276 13.86 17.18 8.81
N ARG A 277 13.94 17.24 10.15
CA ARG A 277 14.91 16.44 10.93
C ARG A 277 14.66 14.94 10.85
N VAL A 278 13.41 14.52 10.64
CA VAL A 278 13.08 13.10 10.41
C VAL A 278 13.54 12.66 9.02
N LEU A 279 13.37 13.51 8.01
CA LEU A 279 13.73 13.22 6.61
C LEU A 279 15.23 13.34 6.35
N ASP A 280 15.95 14.19 7.09
CA ASP A 280 17.37 14.47 6.93
C ASP A 280 18.20 13.79 8.03
N GLY A 281 18.61 12.54 7.76
CA GLY A 281 19.48 11.76 8.64
C GLY A 281 18.81 11.15 9.88
N GLY A 282 17.55 11.47 10.15
CA GLY A 282 16.72 10.84 11.19
C GLY A 282 15.97 9.60 10.72
N GLY A 283 14.80 9.35 11.33
CA GLY A 283 13.91 8.28 10.91
C GLY A 283 12.61 8.13 11.69
N LEU A 284 11.75 7.25 11.21
CA LEU A 284 10.46 6.95 11.84
C LEU A 284 10.63 6.06 13.08
N MET A 285 9.72 6.20 14.03
CA MET A 285 9.64 5.27 15.15
C MET A 285 8.84 4.01 14.78
N PRO A 286 9.16 2.84 15.37
CA PRO A 286 8.36 1.64 15.23
C PRO A 286 7.02 1.83 15.94
N LEU A 287 6.00 1.13 15.46
CA LEU A 287 4.68 1.08 16.09
C LEU A 287 4.85 0.78 17.59
N GLY A 288 4.23 1.61 18.43
CA GLY A 288 4.45 1.57 19.88
C GLY A 288 5.51 2.54 20.41
N GLY A 289 6.15 3.36 19.56
CA GLY A 289 6.97 4.50 19.96
C GLY A 289 8.20 4.14 20.82
N MET A 290 8.63 5.10 21.66
CA MET A 290 9.62 4.84 22.72
C MET A 290 8.93 4.30 23.97
N GLU A 291 9.67 3.65 24.87
CA GLU A 291 9.14 3.13 26.14
C GLU A 291 8.41 4.19 26.97
N ALA A 292 8.91 5.43 26.97
CA ALA A 292 8.28 6.58 27.62
C ALA A 292 7.04 7.12 26.88
N THR A 293 6.96 6.91 25.56
CA THR A 293 5.91 7.45 24.67
C THR A 293 5.08 6.36 24.00
N GLY A 294 5.03 5.15 24.58
CA GLY A 294 4.31 3.99 24.05
C GLY A 294 2.78 4.10 24.00
N LYS A 295 2.28 5.32 24.20
CA LYS A 295 0.88 5.74 24.05
C LYS A 295 0.69 6.75 22.91
N SER A 296 1.73 7.01 22.11
CA SER A 296 1.65 7.98 21.00
C SER A 296 0.55 7.57 20.01
N GLU A 297 -0.22 8.58 19.57
CA GLU A 297 -1.35 8.43 18.68
C GLU A 297 -0.91 7.73 17.38
N THR A 298 -1.17 6.43 17.32
CA THR A 298 -0.82 5.61 16.17
C THR A 298 -1.72 6.00 15.01
N ASN A 299 -1.14 6.63 14.01
CA ASN A 299 -1.86 7.11 12.84
C ASN A 299 -1.71 6.16 11.63
N CYS A 300 -1.06 5.01 11.82
CA CYS A 300 -0.84 3.98 10.81
C CYS A 300 -1.86 2.86 10.80
N ILE A 301 -2.58 2.62 11.90
CA ILE A 301 -3.56 1.54 11.97
C ILE A 301 -4.87 2.04 11.37
N ARG A 302 -5.37 1.35 10.35
CA ARG A 302 -6.75 1.50 9.88
C ARG A 302 -7.47 0.17 9.90
N ILE A 303 -8.63 0.16 10.52
CA ILE A 303 -9.57 -0.94 10.53
C ILE A 303 -10.82 -0.45 9.78
N PHE A 304 -11.19 -1.17 8.73
CA PHE A 304 -12.41 -0.97 7.96
C PHE A 304 -13.39 -2.09 8.26
#